data_AF-A0AAW9I1Q8-F1
#
_entry.id   AF-A0AAW9I1Q8-F1
#
_cell.length_a   1.000
_cell.length_b   1.000
_cell.length_c   1.000
_cell.angle_alpha   90.00
_cell.angle_beta   90.00
_cell.angle_gamma   90.00
#
_symmetry.space_group_name_H-M   'P 1'
#
loop_
_entity.id
_entity.type
_entity.pdbx_description
1 polymer ?
#
loop_
_entity_poly.entity_id
_entity_poly.type
_entity_poly.pdbx_seq_one_letter_code
_entity_poly.pdbx_strand_id
1 'polypeptide(L)'
;LLLSLVMMISLVACQSSNTETKETSTNDNKTVTFYLIRHGETLFNTKGLAQGWCDSPLTKKGVSQATSLGKGLSGIEFASAYSSVSQRAIDTANLVLKDKDLTPTLSENLKEMNFGELEAEPSDILFGDSFKRLVEPEGWSDVGGESWPELSQR
;
A
#
# COMPACT_ATOMS: atom_id res chain seq x y z
N LEU A 1 -5.91 -42.31 23.06
CA LEU A 1 -5.38 -43.38 22.19
C LEU A 1 -5.35 -42.82 20.77
N LEU A 2 -4.28 -42.82 20.00
CA LEU A 2 -2.97 -43.43 20.16
C LEU A 2 -2.00 -42.71 19.20
N LEU A 3 -0.81 -42.42 19.71
CA LEU A 3 0.50 -42.40 19.02
C LEU A 3 0.79 -41.35 17.92
N SER A 4 1.52 -40.33 18.38
CA SER A 4 2.84 -39.89 17.87
C SER A 4 3.54 -40.80 16.85
N LEU A 5 4.12 -40.20 15.80
CA LEU A 5 5.39 -40.66 15.22
C LEU A 5 6.29 -39.48 14.89
N VAL A 6 7.25 -39.27 15.79
CA VAL A 6 8.50 -38.53 15.57
C VAL A 6 9.34 -39.36 14.60
N MET A 7 9.90 -38.74 13.56
CA MET A 7 11.04 -39.31 12.87
C MET A 7 12.11 -38.23 12.69
N MET A 8 12.89 -38.04 13.77
CA MET A 8 14.26 -37.54 13.68
C MET A 8 15.07 -38.55 12.87
N ILE A 9 15.68 -38.11 11.77
CA ILE A 9 16.84 -38.80 11.20
C ILE A 9 17.99 -37.80 11.27
N SER A 10 18.70 -37.84 12.38
CA SER A 10 20.03 -37.24 12.52
C SER A 10 21.03 -38.18 11.85
N LEU A 11 21.41 -37.89 10.61
CA LEU A 11 22.57 -38.51 9.98
C LEU A 11 23.80 -37.65 10.26
N VAL A 12 24.54 -38.04 11.30
CA VAL A 12 25.90 -37.59 11.53
C VAL A 12 26.79 -38.35 10.55
N ALA A 13 27.39 -37.66 9.59
CA ALA A 13 28.53 -38.13 8.84
C ALA A 13 29.74 -37.26 9.21
N CYS A 14 30.71 -37.88 9.87
CA CYS A 14 31.98 -37.28 10.26
C CYS A 14 33.02 -37.64 9.19
N GLN A 15 33.60 -36.64 8.51
CA GLN A 15 34.90 -36.76 7.85
C GLN A 15 35.68 -35.45 7.95
N SER A 16 36.93 -35.59 8.38
CA SER A 16 37.90 -34.53 8.63
C SER A 16 38.67 -34.14 7.37
N SER A 17 38.90 -32.85 7.13
CA SER A 17 40.24 -32.22 6.98
C SER A 17 40.20 -30.90 6.18
N ASN A 18 40.93 -29.92 6.75
CA ASN A 18 41.63 -28.81 6.10
C ASN A 18 40.85 -27.82 5.22
N THR A 19 40.48 -26.67 5.79
CA THR A 19 41.19 -25.37 5.68
C THR A 19 40.22 -24.28 6.15
N GLU A 20 40.56 -23.56 7.21
CA GLU A 20 39.81 -22.39 7.66
C GLU A 20 40.06 -21.23 6.69
N THR A 21 39.30 -21.17 5.60
CA THR A 21 38.95 -19.89 4.99
C THR A 21 37.88 -19.27 5.86
N LYS A 22 38.26 -18.23 6.61
CA LYS A 22 37.35 -17.38 7.38
C LYS A 22 36.52 -16.53 6.40
N GLU A 23 35.58 -17.16 5.70
CA GLU A 23 34.49 -16.45 5.04
C GLU A 23 33.59 -15.88 6.13
N THR A 24 33.88 -14.65 6.52
CA THR A 24 32.93 -13.83 7.27
C THR A 24 31.93 -13.29 6.26
N SER A 25 31.05 -14.16 5.75
CA SER A 25 29.86 -13.74 5.02
C SER A 25 28.80 -13.35 6.06
N THR A 26 28.93 -12.14 6.59
CA THR A 26 27.79 -11.50 7.28
C THR A 26 26.72 -11.24 6.24
N ASN A 27 25.83 -12.21 6.04
CA ASN A 27 24.52 -11.96 5.45
C ASN A 27 23.74 -11.10 6.45
N ASP A 28 24.04 -9.79 6.47
CA ASP A 28 23.22 -8.80 7.13
C ASP A 28 21.89 -8.78 6.41
N ASN A 29 20.93 -9.54 6.92
CA ASN A 29 19.59 -9.61 6.39
C ASN A 29 18.87 -8.28 6.65
N LYS A 30 19.13 -7.28 5.80
CA LYS A 30 18.55 -5.94 5.92
C LYS A 30 17.04 -6.05 5.76
N THR A 31 16.31 -5.74 6.82
CA THR A 31 14.85 -5.71 6.82
C THR A 31 14.37 -4.29 6.51
N VAL A 32 13.39 -4.17 5.60
CA VAL A 32 12.69 -2.92 5.31
C VAL A 32 11.26 -3.05 5.83
N THR A 33 10.80 -2.07 6.61
CA THR A 33 9.41 -2.02 7.10
C THR A 33 8.64 -0.96 6.32
N PHE A 34 7.54 -1.37 5.69
CA PHE A 34 6.65 -0.46 4.98
C PHE A 34 5.42 -0.12 5.83
N TYR A 35 5.06 1.16 5.84
CA TYR A 35 3.84 1.67 6.46
C TYR A 35 2.93 2.17 5.35
N LEU A 36 1.82 1.47 5.12
CA LEU A 36 0.85 1.82 4.09
C LEU A 36 -0.29 2.62 4.73
N ILE A 37 -0.49 3.84 4.23
CA ILE A 37 -1.48 4.78 4.75
C ILE A 37 -2.47 5.09 3.63
N ARG A 38 -3.75 4.82 3.87
CA ARG A 38 -4.83 5.34 3.02
C ARG A 38 -5.06 6.82 3.34
N HIS A 39 -5.40 7.60 2.32
CA HIS A 39 -5.83 8.99 2.52
C HIS A 39 -7.00 9.10 3.52
N GLY A 40 -7.11 10.24 4.19
CA GLY A 40 -8.25 10.54 5.07
C GLY A 40 -9.58 10.61 4.32
N GLU A 41 -10.69 10.57 5.04
CA GLU A 41 -12.04 10.68 4.47
C GLU A 41 -12.21 11.97 3.64
N THR A 42 -12.77 11.84 2.43
CA THR A 42 -13.06 12.93 1.49
C THR A 42 -14.54 13.26 1.41
N LEU A 43 -14.89 14.39 0.77
CA LEU A 43 -16.29 14.71 0.47
C LEU A 43 -16.95 13.63 -0.39
N PHE A 44 -16.24 13.03 -1.35
CA PHE A 44 -16.80 11.95 -2.18
C PHE A 44 -17.06 10.68 -1.38
N ASN A 45 -16.20 10.35 -0.41
CA ASN A 45 -16.49 9.24 0.51
C ASN A 45 -17.79 9.47 1.28
N THR A 46 -18.03 10.69 1.79
CA THR A 46 -19.28 10.99 2.53
C THR A 46 -20.53 10.97 1.66
N LYS A 47 -20.38 11.14 0.35
CA LYS A 47 -21.47 11.11 -0.62
C LYS A 47 -21.64 9.73 -1.28
N GLY A 48 -20.78 8.76 -0.96
CA GLY A 48 -20.78 7.46 -1.62
C GLY A 48 -20.52 7.57 -3.12
N LEU A 49 -19.53 8.38 -3.52
CA LEU A 49 -19.14 8.55 -4.92
C LEU A 49 -17.80 7.86 -5.20
N ALA A 50 -17.69 7.28 -6.38
CA ALA A 50 -16.46 6.72 -6.94
C ALA A 50 -15.37 7.81 -7.01
N GLN A 51 -14.18 7.46 -6.54
CA GLN A 51 -13.05 8.40 -6.50
C GLN A 51 -11.74 7.70 -6.84
N GLY A 52 -11.49 7.57 -8.13
CA GLY A 52 -10.24 7.10 -8.71
C GLY A 52 -9.31 8.29 -8.95
N TRP A 53 -9.24 8.78 -10.18
CA TRP A 53 -8.39 9.91 -10.56
C TRP A 53 -9.03 11.27 -10.34
N CYS A 54 -10.36 11.34 -10.25
CA CYS A 54 -11.02 12.56 -9.82
C CYS A 54 -10.69 12.85 -8.35
N ASP A 55 -10.87 14.11 -7.93
CA ASP A 55 -10.54 14.48 -6.56
C ASP A 55 -11.61 15.32 -5.87
N SER A 56 -11.60 15.23 -4.55
CA SER A 56 -12.43 15.99 -3.64
C SER A 56 -11.67 16.18 -2.33
N PRO A 57 -11.83 17.33 -1.67
CA PRO A 57 -11.02 17.65 -0.49
C PRO A 57 -11.32 16.70 0.67
N LEU A 58 -10.35 16.58 1.58
CA LEU A 58 -10.56 15.93 2.87
C LEU A 58 -11.70 16.61 3.64
N THR A 59 -12.51 15.82 4.34
CA THR A 59 -13.48 16.36 5.30
C THR A 59 -12.75 16.81 6.57
N LYS A 60 -13.46 17.53 7.46
CA LYS A 60 -12.94 17.83 8.80
C LYS A 60 -12.55 16.56 9.55
N LYS A 61 -13.30 15.48 9.36
CA LYS A 61 -13.00 14.16 9.92
C LYS A 61 -11.75 13.55 9.26
N GLY A 62 -11.61 13.63 7.94
CA GLY A 62 -10.40 13.22 7.21
C GLY A 62 -9.14 13.93 7.70
N VAL A 63 -9.20 15.25 7.90
CA VAL A 63 -8.11 16.04 8.48
C VAL A 63 -7.77 15.56 9.90
N SER A 64 -8.80 15.33 10.74
CA SER A 64 -8.58 14.82 12.10
C SER A 64 -7.99 13.41 12.10
N GLN A 65 -8.39 12.53 11.17
CA GLN A 65 -7.83 11.18 11.03
C GLN A 65 -6.34 11.23 10.71
N ALA A 66 -5.95 12.00 9.68
CA ALA A 66 -4.57 12.15 9.27
C ALA A 66 -3.71 12.77 10.38
N THR A 67 -4.21 13.80 11.06
CA THR A 67 -3.52 14.44 12.18
C THR A 67 -3.31 13.48 13.35
N SER A 68 -4.34 12.71 13.72
CA SER A 68 -4.23 11.72 14.80
C SER A 68 -3.28 10.58 14.45
N LEU A 69 -3.27 10.15 13.18
CA LEU A 69 -2.32 9.16 12.69
C LEU A 69 -0.88 9.66 12.80
N GLY A 70 -0.60 10.90 12.38
CA GLY A 70 0.71 11.52 12.54
C GLY A 70 1.20 11.51 13.99
N LYS A 71 0.33 11.87 14.93
CA LYS A 71 0.63 11.79 16.38
C LYS A 71 0.95 10.37 16.85
N GLY A 72 0.19 9.38 16.38
CA GLY A 72 0.40 7.97 16.70
C GLY A 72 1.71 7.41 16.15
N LEU A 73 2.20 7.98 15.04
CA LEU A 73 3.46 7.62 14.39
C LEU A 73 4.64 8.50 14.83
N SER A 74 4.47 9.33 15.87
CA SER A 74 5.48 10.30 16.30
C SER A 74 6.80 9.62 16.70
N GLY A 75 6.75 8.46 17.37
CA GLY A 75 7.93 7.68 17.79
C GLY A 75 8.61 6.86 16.69
N ILE A 76 8.13 6.91 15.44
CA ILE A 76 8.73 6.18 14.32
C ILE A 76 9.58 7.14 13.48
N GLU A 77 10.86 6.83 13.30
CA GLU A 77 11.74 7.52 12.35
C GLU A 77 11.60 6.90 10.96
N PHE A 78 11.07 7.67 10.01
CA PHE A 78 10.92 7.22 8.63
C PHE A 78 12.16 7.63 7.83
N ALA A 79 12.77 6.67 7.15
CA ALA A 79 13.89 6.94 6.23
C ALA A 79 13.43 7.68 4.96
N SER A 80 12.19 7.47 4.54
CA SER A 80 11.59 8.08 3.35
C SER A 80 10.06 8.08 3.44
N ALA A 81 9.42 8.96 2.68
CA ALA A 81 7.98 9.01 2.53
C ALA A 81 7.61 9.23 1.06
N TYR A 82 6.50 8.62 0.65
CA TYR A 82 5.96 8.71 -0.71
C TYR A 82 4.47 8.97 -0.65
N SER A 83 3.95 9.69 -1.64
CA SER A 83 2.51 9.93 -1.77
C SER A 83 2.09 9.83 -3.23
N SER A 84 0.83 9.44 -3.46
CA SER A 84 0.15 9.75 -4.72
C SER A 84 0.18 11.25 -4.98
N VAL A 85 0.19 11.64 -6.25
CA VAL A 85 -0.05 13.03 -6.68
C VAL A 85 -1.49 13.52 -6.44
N SER A 86 -2.42 12.64 -6.05
CA SER A 86 -3.79 13.05 -5.73
C SER A 86 -3.78 13.99 -4.51
N GLN A 87 -4.47 15.13 -4.60
CA GLN A 87 -4.44 16.16 -3.56
C GLN A 87 -4.89 15.62 -2.19
N ARG A 88 -5.92 14.76 -2.16
CA ARG A 88 -6.34 14.08 -0.91
C ARG A 88 -5.23 13.26 -0.23
N ALA A 89 -4.34 12.65 -1.02
CA ALA A 89 -3.21 11.87 -0.52
C ALA A 89 -2.08 12.79 -0.06
N ILE A 90 -1.77 13.84 -0.84
CA ILE A 90 -0.80 14.88 -0.49
C ILE A 90 -1.18 15.54 0.84
N ASP A 91 -2.44 15.96 0.99
CA ASP A 91 -2.95 16.59 2.21
C ASP A 91 -2.84 15.64 3.41
N THR A 92 -3.17 14.36 3.22
CA THR A 92 -3.02 13.34 4.27
C THR A 92 -1.55 13.18 4.66
N ALA A 93 -0.65 13.04 3.69
CA ALA A 93 0.78 12.86 3.94
C ALA A 93 1.36 14.07 4.69
N ASN A 94 1.03 15.29 4.26
CA ASN A 94 1.47 16.53 4.91
C ASN A 94 0.98 16.63 6.36
N LEU A 95 -0.26 16.19 6.65
CA LEU A 95 -0.78 16.17 8.01
C LEU A 95 -0.11 15.10 8.88
N VAL A 96 0.19 13.93 8.31
CA VAL A 96 0.88 12.83 9.02
C VAL A 96 2.34 13.19 9.33
N LEU A 97 3.01 13.86 8.39
CA LEU A 97 4.43 14.21 8.46
C LEU A 97 4.69 15.58 9.09
N LYS A 98 3.65 16.31 9.49
CA LYS A 98 3.72 17.72 9.94
C LYS A 98 4.85 18.02 10.93
N ASP A 99 5.09 17.12 11.88
CA ASP A 99 6.08 17.29 12.95
C ASP A 99 7.40 16.53 12.67
N LYS A 100 7.60 16.10 11.42
CA LYS A 100 8.80 15.38 10.95
C LYS A 100 9.52 16.20 9.89
N ASP A 101 10.85 16.15 9.90
CA ASP A 101 11.68 16.77 8.85
C ASP A 101 11.74 15.87 7.61
N LEU A 102 10.57 15.64 6.99
CA LEU A 102 10.42 14.76 5.85
C LEU A 102 9.35 15.27 4.88
N THR A 103 9.74 15.49 3.63
CA THR A 103 8.82 15.84 2.55
C THR A 103 8.52 14.58 1.73
N PRO A 104 7.24 14.24 1.47
CA PRO A 104 6.92 13.06 0.69
C PRO A 104 7.32 13.26 -0.77
N THR A 105 7.94 12.23 -1.37
CA THR A 105 8.15 12.18 -2.81
C THR A 105 6.84 11.84 -3.50
N LEU A 106 6.40 12.71 -4.41
CA LEU A 106 5.15 12.51 -5.15
C LEU A 106 5.37 11.54 -6.31
N SER A 107 4.42 10.62 -6.51
CA SER A 107 4.48 9.61 -7.56
C SER A 107 3.11 9.41 -8.21
N GLU A 108 3.08 9.47 -9.54
CA GLU A 108 1.90 9.12 -10.35
C GLU A 108 1.53 7.64 -10.19
N ASN A 109 2.53 6.79 -9.98
CA ASN A 109 2.34 5.35 -9.85
C ASN A 109 1.53 4.95 -8.60
N LEU A 110 1.44 5.84 -7.61
CA LEU A 110 0.66 5.62 -6.39
C LEU A 110 -0.79 6.12 -6.49
N LYS A 111 -1.26 6.58 -7.66
CA LYS A 111 -2.67 6.94 -7.85
C LYS A 111 -3.59 5.74 -7.67
N GLU A 112 -4.84 6.02 -7.33
CA GLU A 112 -5.89 5.01 -7.33
C GLU A 112 -6.13 4.50 -8.77
N MET A 113 -6.86 3.39 -8.92
CA MET A 113 -7.42 2.95 -10.20
C MET A 113 -8.17 4.11 -10.89
N ASN A 114 -8.01 4.26 -12.20
CA ASN A 114 -8.82 5.21 -12.99
C ASN A 114 -10.15 4.55 -13.37
N PHE A 115 -11.27 5.14 -12.96
CA PHE A 115 -12.60 4.59 -13.27
C PHE A 115 -13.22 5.18 -14.54
N GLY A 116 -12.52 6.06 -15.25
CA GLY A 116 -12.96 6.62 -16.53
C GLY A 116 -14.24 7.45 -16.40
N GLU A 117 -15.24 7.17 -17.22
CA GLU A 117 -16.55 7.84 -17.18
C GLU A 117 -17.32 7.60 -15.87
N LEU A 118 -16.91 6.64 -15.04
CA LEU A 118 -17.57 6.32 -13.77
C LEU A 118 -17.01 7.10 -12.57
N GLU A 119 -16.05 7.99 -12.79
CA GLU A 119 -15.56 8.90 -11.75
C GLU A 119 -16.69 9.81 -11.24
N ALA A 120 -16.76 10.03 -9.92
CA ALA A 120 -17.78 10.83 -9.25
C ALA A 120 -19.24 10.32 -9.35
N GLU A 121 -19.49 9.18 -9.98
CA GLU A 121 -20.78 8.49 -9.95
C GLU A 121 -20.98 7.72 -8.63
N PRO A 122 -22.21 7.29 -8.27
CA PRO A 122 -22.44 6.50 -7.05
C PRO A 122 -21.52 5.28 -6.97
N SER A 123 -20.74 5.15 -5.89
CA SER A 123 -19.68 4.13 -5.76
C SER A 123 -20.21 2.70 -5.86
N ASP A 124 -21.49 2.49 -5.53
CA ASP A 124 -22.12 1.17 -5.57
C ASP A 124 -22.12 0.58 -7.00
N ILE A 125 -22.07 1.43 -8.04
CA ILE A 125 -21.93 0.96 -9.43
C ILE A 125 -20.60 0.26 -9.68
N LEU A 126 -19.55 0.57 -8.90
CA LEU A 126 -18.25 -0.10 -8.99
C LEU A 126 -18.28 -1.52 -8.39
N PHE A 127 -19.28 -1.83 -7.57
CA PHE A 127 -19.40 -3.11 -6.85
C PHE A 127 -20.56 -4.00 -7.33
N GLY A 128 -21.52 -3.45 -8.10
CA GLY A 128 -22.66 -4.19 -8.67
C GLY A 128 -22.27 -5.13 -9.83
N ASP A 129 -22.86 -4.94 -11.02
CA ASP A 129 -22.50 -5.67 -12.27
C ASP A 129 -20.99 -5.60 -12.61
N SER A 130 -20.26 -4.72 -11.93
CA SER A 130 -18.83 -4.49 -12.00
C SER A 130 -17.95 -5.52 -11.28
N PHE A 131 -18.50 -6.57 -10.65
CA PHE A 131 -17.67 -7.73 -10.26
C PHE A 131 -16.85 -8.26 -11.44
N LYS A 132 -17.43 -8.20 -12.64
CA LYS A 132 -16.74 -8.51 -13.90
C LYS A 132 -15.46 -7.67 -14.08
N ARG A 133 -15.56 -6.35 -13.97
CA ARG A 133 -14.41 -5.42 -14.10
C ARG A 133 -13.38 -5.60 -12.99
N LEU A 134 -13.82 -6.03 -11.80
CA LEU A 134 -12.93 -6.30 -10.67
C LEU A 134 -12.06 -7.56 -10.87
N VAL A 135 -12.44 -8.48 -11.75
CA VAL A 135 -11.74 -9.77 -11.92
C VAL A 135 -11.21 -10.00 -13.33
N GLU A 136 -11.74 -9.30 -14.33
CA GLU A 136 -11.31 -9.43 -15.72
C GLU A 136 -10.18 -8.45 -16.06
N PRO A 137 -9.17 -8.87 -16.85
CA PRO A 137 -7.99 -8.06 -17.16
C PRO A 137 -8.30 -6.66 -17.70
N GLU A 138 -9.35 -6.53 -18.49
CA GLU A 138 -9.79 -5.30 -19.15
C GLU A 138 -10.18 -4.20 -18.15
N GLY A 139 -10.53 -4.55 -16.91
CA GLY A 139 -10.82 -3.57 -15.85
C GLY A 139 -11.87 -2.55 -16.28
N TRP A 140 -11.49 -1.28 -16.31
CA TRP A 140 -12.35 -0.15 -16.68
C TRP A 140 -12.06 0.42 -18.07
N SER A 141 -11.30 -0.28 -18.92
CA SER A 141 -10.92 0.24 -20.23
C SER A 141 -12.10 0.53 -21.15
N ASP A 142 -13.23 -0.17 -21.00
CA ASP A 142 -14.43 0.04 -21.82
C ASP A 142 -15.12 1.39 -21.56
N VAL A 143 -14.85 1.99 -20.40
CA VAL A 143 -15.34 3.32 -20.00
C VAL A 143 -14.22 4.36 -19.95
N GLY A 144 -13.10 4.11 -20.65
CA GLY A 144 -11.94 5.01 -20.68
C GLY A 144 -11.14 5.08 -19.37
N GLY A 145 -11.35 4.13 -18.48
CA GLY A 145 -10.55 3.92 -17.27
C GLY A 145 -9.33 3.04 -17.52
N GLU A 146 -8.74 2.56 -16.43
CA GLU A 146 -7.53 1.76 -16.44
C GLU A 146 -7.84 0.26 -16.35
N SER A 147 -7.01 -0.56 -17.00
CA SER A 147 -7.03 -2.03 -16.93
C SER A 147 -6.15 -2.56 -15.78
N TRP A 148 -6.29 -3.83 -15.40
CA TRP A 148 -5.41 -4.43 -14.39
C TRP A 148 -3.94 -4.54 -14.84
N PRO A 149 -3.63 -4.91 -16.10
CA PRO A 149 -2.26 -4.88 -16.59
C PRO A 149 -1.63 -3.49 -16.51
N GLU A 150 -2.39 -2.41 -16.76
CA GLU A 150 -1.88 -1.04 -16.63
C GLU A 150 -1.65 -0.67 -15.16
N LEU A 151 -2.63 -0.92 -14.27
CA LEU A 151 -2.48 -0.67 -12.83
C LEU A 151 -1.30 -1.44 -12.22
N SER A 152 -1.11 -2.71 -12.59
CA SER A 152 -0.08 -3.57 -11.99
C SER A 152 1.35 -3.29 -12.46
N GLN A 153 1.51 -2.53 -13.56
CA GLN A 153 2.82 -2.19 -14.12
C GLN A 153 3.39 -0.86 -13.59
N ARG A 154 2.60 -0.07 -12.86
CA ARG A 154 3.03 1.18 -12.25
C ARG A 154 3.38 0.99 -10.77
#